data_AF-A0A2C9KET8-F1
#
_entry.id   AF-A0A2C9KET8-F1
#
_cell.length_a   1.000
_cell.length_b   1.000
_cell.length_c   1.000
_cell.angle_alpha   90.00
_cell.angle_beta   90.00
_cell.angle_gamma   90.00
#
_symmetry.space_group_name_H-M   'P 1'
#
loop_
_entity.id
_entity.type
_entity.pdbx_description
1 polymer ?
#
loop_
_entity_poly.entity_id
_entity_poly.type
_entity_poly.pdbx_seq_one_letter_code
_entity_poly.pdbx_strand_id
1 'polypeptide(L)'
;MEGDVLGVRVNPQVIQFFNTKPRTCAEINLTVRNVSSSSKSIRLYGPKLECFALKVKNPEEPVAPGLSVTAVVLCESSIEREEKDRIIISVDGNILEVPIYSYPSQPVLDIDKEVDFGTVVTNSKVVAREITVTNTGSKPGRFELKYSGYHPIAIVPNQGLVPANSETKIKVNIFLLYFIMKI
;
A
#
# COMPACT_ATOMS: atom_id res chain seq x y z
N MET A 1 -16.16 7.12 -22.78
CA MET A 1 -14.72 7.21 -22.43
C MET A 1 -14.67 7.57 -20.96
N GLU A 2 -14.18 6.67 -20.12
CA GLU A 2 -14.12 6.87 -18.67
C GLU A 2 -13.16 8.03 -18.36
N GLY A 3 -13.69 9.09 -17.73
CA GLY A 3 -12.88 10.15 -17.12
C GLY A 3 -13.04 11.58 -17.66
N ASP A 4 -13.93 11.78 -18.62
CA ASP A 4 -14.36 13.13 -19.03
C ASP A 4 -15.57 13.56 -18.17
N VAL A 5 -15.42 14.65 -17.42
CA VAL A 5 -16.48 15.18 -16.55
C VAL A 5 -16.54 16.69 -16.72
N LEU A 6 -17.74 17.27 -16.88
CA LEU A 6 -17.94 18.71 -17.14
C LEU A 6 -17.19 19.27 -18.36
N GLY A 7 -16.88 18.41 -19.34
CA GLY A 7 -16.12 18.80 -20.54
C GLY A 7 -14.61 18.99 -20.28
N VAL A 8 -14.10 18.52 -19.14
CA VAL A 8 -12.67 18.43 -18.86
C VAL A 8 -12.24 16.99 -18.63
N ARG A 9 -10.98 16.69 -18.94
CA ARG A 9 -10.31 15.42 -18.64
C ARG A 9 -9.28 15.65 -17.55
N VAL A 10 -9.43 14.94 -16.44
CA VAL A 10 -8.51 15.02 -15.29
C VAL A 10 -7.60 13.80 -15.28
N ASN A 11 -6.29 14.02 -15.20
CA ASN A 11 -5.31 12.94 -15.14
C ASN A 11 -4.15 13.28 -14.19
N PRO A 12 -3.87 12.44 -13.16
CA PRO A 12 -4.63 11.25 -12.78
C PRO A 12 -5.97 11.59 -12.09
N GLN A 13 -6.91 10.64 -12.06
CA GLN A 13 -8.21 10.80 -11.36
C GLN A 13 -8.11 10.57 -9.85
N VAL A 14 -7.06 9.88 -9.41
CA VAL A 14 -6.73 9.61 -8.01
C VAL A 14 -5.23 9.78 -7.88
N ILE A 15 -4.79 10.54 -6.87
CA ILE A 15 -3.37 10.76 -6.61
C ILE A 15 -2.96 9.86 -5.46
N GLN A 16 -1.92 9.04 -5.67
CA GLN A 16 -1.45 8.08 -4.66
C GLN A 16 0.07 8.16 -4.53
N PHE A 17 0.53 8.52 -3.33
CA PHE A 17 1.93 8.46 -2.94
C PHE A 17 2.15 7.17 -2.17
N PHE A 18 2.96 6.26 -2.72
CA PHE A 18 3.31 5.01 -2.05
C PHE A 18 4.69 5.11 -1.41
N ASN A 19 4.86 4.37 -0.31
CA ASN A 19 6.14 4.24 0.39
C ASN A 19 6.70 5.60 0.83
N THR A 20 5.82 6.49 1.31
CA THR A 20 6.26 7.78 1.84
C THR A 20 7.17 7.56 3.04
N LYS A 21 8.22 8.38 3.11
CA LYS A 21 9.24 8.36 4.17
C LYS A 21 9.30 9.76 4.79
N PRO A 22 9.47 9.87 6.11
CA PRO A 22 9.65 11.16 6.76
C PRO A 22 10.78 11.96 6.09
N ARG A 23 10.55 13.26 5.87
CA ARG A 23 11.51 14.21 5.27
C ARG A 23 11.86 13.97 3.80
N THR A 24 11.08 13.15 3.10
CA THR A 24 11.22 12.99 1.64
C THR A 24 10.01 13.64 0.98
N CYS A 25 10.26 14.56 0.05
CA CYS A 25 9.20 15.19 -0.74
C CYS A 25 8.97 14.38 -2.01
N ALA A 26 7.77 13.86 -2.19
CA ALA A 26 7.35 13.18 -3.42
C ALA A 26 6.44 14.10 -4.24
N GLU A 27 6.49 14.00 -5.56
CA GLU A 27 5.71 14.84 -6.46
C GLU A 27 4.97 14.05 -7.53
N ILE A 28 3.75 14.47 -7.84
CA ILE A 28 2.90 13.92 -8.91
C ILE A 28 2.31 15.08 -9.71
N ASN A 29 2.36 14.97 -11.03
CA ASN A 29 1.75 15.95 -11.94
C ASN A 29 0.25 15.66 -12.10
N LEU A 30 -0.57 16.67 -11.84
CA LEU A 30 -2.00 16.69 -12.12
C LEU A 30 -2.25 17.57 -13.34
N THR A 31 -2.98 17.02 -14.32
CA THR A 31 -3.34 17.70 -15.55
C THR A 31 -4.86 17.75 -15.71
N VAL A 32 -5.38 18.94 -16.02
CA VAL A 32 -6.81 19.16 -16.30
C VAL A 32 -6.92 19.75 -17.70
N ARG A 33 -7.37 18.93 -18.65
CA ARG A 33 -7.48 19.30 -20.05
C ARG A 33 -8.90 19.69 -20.40
N ASN A 34 -9.10 20.82 -21.06
CA ASN A 34 -10.38 21.14 -21.68
C ASN A 34 -10.59 20.26 -22.92
N VAL A 35 -11.57 19.35 -22.87
CA VAL A 35 -11.93 18.46 -23.99
C VAL A 35 -13.27 18.85 -24.62
N SER A 36 -13.88 19.94 -24.17
CA SER A 36 -15.12 20.48 -24.72
C SER A 36 -14.86 21.32 -25.97
N SER A 37 -15.93 21.71 -26.67
CA SER A 37 -15.88 22.58 -27.84
C SER A 37 -15.86 24.07 -27.51
N SER A 38 -15.91 24.46 -26.23
CA SER A 38 -15.92 25.86 -25.76
C SER A 38 -14.79 26.11 -24.77
N SER A 39 -14.41 27.38 -24.57
CA SER A 39 -13.48 27.71 -23.49
C SER A 39 -14.08 27.42 -22.12
N LYS A 40 -13.25 27.04 -21.15
CA LYS A 40 -13.64 26.64 -19.79
C LYS A 40 -12.85 27.41 -18.74
N SER A 41 -13.51 27.97 -17.75
CA SER A 41 -12.85 28.58 -16.59
C SER A 41 -12.45 27.47 -15.61
N ILE A 42 -11.15 27.15 -15.55
CA ILE A 42 -10.60 26.05 -14.76
C ILE A 42 -9.72 26.62 -13.66
N ARG A 43 -10.01 26.31 -12.40
CA ARG A 43 -9.19 26.70 -11.24
C ARG A 43 -8.97 25.52 -10.31
N LEU A 44 -7.74 25.34 -9.85
CA LEU A 44 -7.38 24.28 -8.90
C LEU A 44 -7.10 24.91 -7.53
N TYR A 45 -7.58 24.25 -6.49
CA TYR A 45 -7.39 24.64 -5.10
C TYR A 45 -6.73 23.50 -4.33
N GLY A 46 -5.79 23.88 -3.47
CA GLY A 46 -4.96 22.94 -2.73
C GLY A 46 -5.72 22.13 -1.68
N PRO A 47 -5.09 21.05 -1.20
CA PRO A 47 -5.58 20.25 -0.08
C PRO A 47 -5.59 21.04 1.24
N LYS A 48 -6.24 20.49 2.27
CA LYS A 48 -6.35 21.08 3.61
C LYS A 48 -5.22 20.64 4.55
N LEU A 49 -4.72 19.41 4.40
CA LEU A 49 -3.66 18.86 5.21
C LEU A 49 -2.31 19.44 4.79
N GLU A 50 -1.50 19.84 5.78
CA GLU A 50 -0.18 20.45 5.57
C GLU A 50 0.84 19.49 4.93
N CYS A 51 0.64 18.17 5.07
CA CYS A 51 1.49 17.15 4.44
C CYS A 51 1.34 17.11 2.92
N PHE A 52 0.31 17.76 2.36
CA PHE A 52 0.12 17.89 0.93
C PHE A 52 0.18 19.37 0.52
N ALA A 53 0.80 19.65 -0.62
CA ALA A 53 0.82 20.99 -1.20
C ALA A 53 0.50 20.94 -2.69
N LEU A 54 -0.16 21.99 -3.18
CA LEU A 54 -0.47 22.16 -4.59
C LEU A 54 0.30 23.36 -5.14
N LYS A 55 1.21 23.12 -6.07
CA LYS A 55 1.88 24.16 -6.86
C LYS A 55 1.16 24.29 -8.20
N VAL A 56 0.37 25.34 -8.36
CA VAL A 56 -0.37 25.61 -9.60
C VAL A 56 -0.33 27.10 -9.92
N LYS A 57 -0.19 27.42 -11.21
CA LYS A 57 -0.49 28.76 -11.74
C LYS A 57 -1.88 28.71 -12.35
N ASN A 58 -2.88 29.13 -11.58
CA ASN A 58 -4.25 29.17 -12.08
C ASN A 58 -4.35 30.18 -13.24
N PRO A 59 -4.99 29.80 -14.36
CA PRO A 59 -5.18 30.73 -15.47
C PRO A 59 -6.12 31.86 -15.06
N GLU A 60 -5.79 33.08 -15.49
CA GLU A 60 -6.64 34.25 -15.30
C GLU A 60 -7.83 34.23 -16.29
N GLU A 61 -7.55 33.77 -17.51
CA GLU A 61 -8.49 33.67 -18.62
C GLU A 61 -9.03 32.24 -18.81
N PRO A 62 -10.22 32.07 -19.42
CA PRO A 62 -10.76 30.75 -19.77
C PRO A 62 -9.82 29.94 -20.68
N VAL A 63 -9.68 28.65 -20.37
CA VAL A 63 -8.83 27.71 -21.08
C VAL A 63 -9.52 27.26 -22.37
N ALA A 64 -8.88 27.48 -23.51
CA ALA A 64 -9.42 27.11 -24.82
C ALA A 64 -9.53 25.57 -25.00
N PRO A 65 -10.42 25.10 -25.89
CA PRO A 65 -10.51 23.68 -26.27
C PRO A 65 -9.14 23.06 -26.60
N GLY A 66 -8.86 21.88 -26.06
CA GLY A 66 -7.64 21.12 -26.30
C GLY A 66 -6.43 21.50 -25.43
N LEU A 67 -6.49 22.63 -24.71
CA LEU A 67 -5.44 23.08 -23.78
C LEU A 67 -5.60 22.47 -22.38
N SER A 68 -4.51 22.49 -21.61
CA SER A 68 -4.45 21.91 -20.27
C SER A 68 -3.91 22.88 -19.23
N VAL A 69 -4.44 22.79 -18.02
CA VAL A 69 -3.83 23.35 -16.80
C VAL A 69 -3.05 22.23 -16.13
N THR A 70 -1.79 22.49 -15.79
CA THR A 70 -0.92 21.54 -15.10
C THR A 70 -0.60 22.07 -13.71
N ALA A 71 -0.65 21.19 -12.72
CA ALA A 71 -0.25 21.45 -11.34
C ALA A 71 0.68 20.34 -10.85
N VAL A 72 1.56 20.70 -9.92
CA VAL A 72 2.41 19.74 -9.20
C VAL A 72 1.84 19.56 -7.81
N VAL A 73 1.51 18.32 -7.47
CA VAL A 73 1.03 17.92 -6.15
C VAL A 73 2.22 17.34 -5.40
N LEU A 74 2.51 17.90 -4.23
CA LEU A 74 3.60 17.51 -3.37
C LEU A 74 3.07 16.78 -2.15
N CYS A 75 3.81 15.78 -1.69
CA CYS A 75 3.58 15.10 -0.44
C CYS A 75 4.86 15.09 0.40
N GLU A 76 4.79 15.61 1.61
CA GLU A 76 5.80 15.52 2.65
C GLU A 76 5.14 15.01 3.93
N SER A 77 4.97 13.68 4.01
CA SER A 77 4.39 13.06 5.19
C SER A 77 5.38 13.09 6.37
N SER A 78 4.88 13.50 7.53
CA SER A 78 5.63 13.55 8.79
C SER A 78 5.33 12.36 9.70
N ILE A 79 4.37 11.50 9.32
CA ILE A 79 3.85 10.41 10.15
C ILE A 79 3.85 9.06 9.41
N GLU A 80 3.99 7.97 10.16
CA GLU A 80 3.91 6.61 9.61
C GLU A 80 2.46 6.09 9.59
N ARG A 81 1.53 6.87 9.04
CA ARG A 81 0.13 6.49 8.88
C ARG A 81 -0.40 6.91 7.53
N GLU A 82 -1.46 6.25 7.08
CA GLU A 82 -2.17 6.65 5.87
C GLU A 82 -2.79 8.03 6.05
N GLU A 83 -2.51 8.95 5.12
CA GLU A 83 -3.09 10.30 5.09
C GLU A 83 -3.97 10.46 3.85
N LYS A 84 -5.12 11.13 4.02
CA LYS A 84 -6.15 11.27 2.99
C LYS A 84 -6.59 12.72 2.89
N ASP A 85 -6.64 13.24 1.67
CA ASP A 85 -7.21 14.54 1.37
C ASP A 85 -7.73 14.58 -0.06
N ARG A 86 -7.98 15.77 -0.61
CA ARG A 86 -8.47 15.99 -1.95
C ARG A 86 -8.03 17.34 -2.50
N ILE A 87 -7.84 17.40 -3.81
CA ILE A 87 -7.76 18.65 -4.58
C ILE A 87 -9.14 19.00 -5.09
N ILE A 88 -9.50 20.28 -4.99
CA ILE A 88 -10.74 20.81 -5.52
C ILE A 88 -10.46 21.47 -6.86
N ILE A 89 -11.19 21.06 -7.90
CA ILE A 89 -11.13 21.66 -9.23
C ILE A 89 -12.48 22.35 -9.49
N SER A 90 -12.45 23.65 -9.74
CA SER A 90 -13.63 24.40 -10.20
C SER A 90 -13.60 24.51 -11.72
N VAL A 91 -14.70 24.12 -12.36
CA VAL A 91 -14.92 24.18 -13.81
C VAL A 91 -16.23 24.93 -14.06
N ASP A 92 -16.13 26.16 -14.55
CA ASP A 92 -17.29 27.06 -14.74
C ASP A 92 -18.19 27.16 -13.49
N GLY A 93 -17.59 27.15 -12.30
CA GLY A 93 -18.30 27.19 -11.01
C GLY A 93 -18.77 25.84 -10.47
N ASN A 94 -18.71 24.77 -11.26
CA ASN A 94 -18.98 23.41 -10.80
C ASN A 94 -17.74 22.80 -10.15
N ILE A 95 -17.94 21.97 -9.13
CA ILE A 95 -16.85 21.40 -8.33
C ILE A 95 -16.60 19.95 -8.74
N LEU A 96 -15.33 19.62 -8.94
CA LEU A 96 -14.79 18.27 -9.03
C LEU A 96 -13.77 18.06 -7.92
N GLU A 97 -13.68 16.83 -7.44
CA GLU A 97 -12.74 16.44 -6.40
C GLU A 97 -11.80 15.35 -6.93
N VAL A 98 -10.51 15.53 -6.72
CA VAL A 98 -9.48 14.53 -7.00
C VAL A 98 -8.92 14.06 -5.66
N PRO A 99 -9.23 12.83 -5.22
CA PRO A 99 -8.73 12.34 -3.94
C PRO A 99 -7.21 12.13 -3.99
N ILE A 100 -6.57 12.41 -2.85
CA ILE A 100 -5.13 12.24 -2.61
C ILE A 100 -4.96 11.27 -1.45
N TYR A 101 -4.07 10.29 -1.64
CA TYR A 101 -3.67 9.33 -0.63
C TYR A 101 -2.16 9.31 -0.46
N SER A 102 -1.69 9.25 0.77
CA SER A 102 -0.30 8.93 1.13
C SER A 102 -0.30 7.64 1.93
N TYR A 103 0.46 6.65 1.45
CA TYR A 103 0.66 5.37 2.12
C TYR A 103 2.10 5.31 2.64
N PRO A 104 2.30 5.19 3.97
CA PRO A 104 3.62 5.08 4.54
C PRO A 104 4.29 3.79 4.10
N SER A 105 5.62 3.77 4.09
CA SER A 105 6.36 2.52 3.93
C SER A 105 6.05 1.59 5.12
N GLN A 106 5.61 0.35 4.85
CA GLN A 106 5.22 -0.62 5.88
C GLN A 106 5.59 -2.07 5.48
N PRO A 107 5.84 -2.97 6.44
CA PRO A 107 5.93 -4.40 6.16
C PRO A 107 4.54 -4.97 5.91
N VAL A 108 4.45 -5.99 5.05
CA VAL A 108 3.21 -6.73 4.80
C VAL A 108 3.57 -8.21 4.82
N LEU A 109 3.42 -8.83 5.99
CA LEU A 109 3.78 -10.23 6.21
C LEU A 109 2.57 -11.13 5.94
N ASP A 110 2.80 -12.18 5.16
CA ASP A 110 1.88 -13.29 4.94
C ASP A 110 2.58 -14.62 5.25
N ILE A 111 1.81 -15.63 5.63
CA ILE A 111 2.31 -16.95 6.01
C ILE A 111 1.38 -18.04 5.48
N ASP A 112 1.95 -19.19 5.13
CA ASP A 112 1.16 -20.37 4.78
C ASP A 112 0.18 -20.71 5.92
N LYS A 113 -1.12 -20.75 5.59
CA LYS A 113 -2.20 -20.88 6.58
C LYS A 113 -2.36 -22.28 7.16
N GLU A 114 -1.87 -23.28 6.44
CA GLU A 114 -2.02 -24.68 6.80
C GLU A 114 -0.73 -25.44 6.51
N VAL A 115 -0.40 -26.39 7.38
CA VAL A 115 0.75 -27.28 7.25
C VAL A 115 0.26 -28.71 7.38
N ASP A 116 0.13 -29.38 6.25
CA ASP A 116 -0.26 -30.79 6.24
C ASP A 116 0.98 -31.69 6.35
N PHE A 117 1.02 -32.47 7.42
CA PHE A 117 2.03 -33.49 7.65
C PHE A 117 1.65 -34.85 7.01
N GLY A 118 0.40 -34.99 6.56
CA GLY A 118 -0.18 -36.22 6.04
C GLY A 118 -0.35 -37.28 7.12
N THR A 119 -0.36 -38.55 6.71
CA THR A 119 -0.34 -39.68 7.65
C THR A 119 1.07 -39.86 8.20
N VAL A 120 1.25 -39.54 9.49
CA VAL A 120 2.54 -39.69 10.18
C VAL A 120 2.51 -40.94 11.06
N VAL A 121 3.46 -41.85 10.84
CA VAL A 121 3.58 -43.07 11.67
C VAL A 121 4.42 -42.76 12.90
N THR A 122 3.91 -43.09 14.09
CA THR A 122 4.66 -43.03 15.35
C THR A 122 5.79 -44.04 15.31
N ASN A 123 6.99 -43.64 14.86
CA ASN A 123 8.18 -44.50 14.86
C ASN A 123 9.41 -43.78 15.46
N SER A 124 9.17 -42.76 16.29
CA SER A 124 10.19 -41.88 16.87
C SER A 124 11.01 -41.08 15.84
N LYS A 125 10.57 -41.00 14.57
CA LYS A 125 11.18 -40.10 13.58
C LYS A 125 10.55 -38.71 13.64
N VAL A 126 11.40 -37.72 13.42
CA VAL A 126 10.99 -36.33 13.22
C VAL A 126 10.54 -36.17 11.79
N VAL A 127 9.33 -35.63 11.59
CA VAL A 127 8.87 -35.22 10.25
C VAL A 127 8.92 -33.70 10.17
N ALA A 128 9.59 -33.21 9.13
CA ALA A 128 9.78 -31.79 8.88
C ALA A 128 8.96 -31.33 7.68
N ARG A 129 8.31 -30.18 7.81
CA ARG A 129 7.69 -29.42 6.71
C ARG A 129 8.24 -28.01 6.70
N GLU A 130 8.28 -27.41 5.50
CA GLU A 130 8.65 -26.01 5.34
C GLU A 130 7.38 -25.20 5.12
N ILE A 131 7.28 -24.07 5.82
CA ILE A 131 6.35 -22.99 5.50
C ILE A 131 7.12 -21.74 5.15
N THR A 132 6.48 -20.85 4.41
CA THR A 132 7.08 -19.62 3.95
C THR A 132 6.41 -18.44 4.64
N VAL A 133 7.23 -17.52 5.15
CA VAL A 133 6.78 -16.18 5.53
C VAL A 133 7.25 -15.22 4.46
N THR A 134 6.31 -14.55 3.81
CA THR A 134 6.57 -13.63 2.70
C THR A 134 6.30 -12.21 3.15
N ASN A 135 7.22 -11.30 2.84
CA ASN A 135 7.04 -9.87 3.03
C ASN A 135 6.88 -9.17 1.70
N THR A 136 5.65 -8.80 1.35
CA THR A 136 5.34 -8.00 0.14
C THR A 136 5.39 -6.49 0.41
N GLY A 137 5.69 -6.09 1.66
CA GLY A 137 5.82 -4.71 2.07
C GLY A 137 7.16 -4.09 1.70
N SER A 138 7.23 -2.77 1.86
CA SER A 138 8.40 -1.93 1.53
C SER A 138 9.35 -1.70 2.69
N LYS A 139 9.02 -2.15 3.91
CA LYS A 139 9.91 -2.20 5.07
C LYS A 139 10.16 -3.65 5.51
N PRO A 140 11.30 -3.93 6.16
CA PRO A 140 11.51 -5.21 6.85
C PRO A 140 10.42 -5.46 7.91
N GLY A 141 9.91 -6.68 7.96
CA GLY A 141 8.92 -7.12 8.93
C GLY A 141 9.52 -8.09 9.94
N ARG A 142 9.16 -7.96 11.22
CA ARG A 142 9.54 -8.93 12.26
C ARG A 142 8.39 -9.89 12.49
N PHE A 143 8.68 -11.18 12.54
CA PHE A 143 7.71 -12.21 12.90
C PHE A 143 8.11 -12.92 14.20
N GLU A 144 7.12 -13.43 14.90
CA GLU A 144 7.26 -14.35 16.05
C GLU A 144 6.12 -15.36 15.98
N LEU A 145 6.46 -16.65 15.91
CA LEU A 145 5.53 -17.76 15.86
C LEU A 145 5.45 -18.42 17.23
N LYS A 146 4.23 -18.52 17.76
CA LYS A 146 3.91 -19.22 19.01
C LYS A 146 2.99 -20.38 18.70
N TYR A 147 3.36 -21.56 19.19
CA TYR A 147 2.53 -22.75 19.09
C TYR A 147 1.86 -23.02 20.44
N SER A 148 0.54 -23.16 20.45
CA SER A 148 -0.28 -23.39 21.64
C SER A 148 -1.04 -24.73 21.61
N GLY A 149 -0.70 -25.62 20.68
CA GLY A 149 -1.34 -26.92 20.59
C GLY A 149 -0.72 -27.98 21.52
N TYR A 150 -1.32 -29.16 21.51
CA TYR A 150 -0.95 -30.27 22.40
C TYR A 150 0.15 -31.19 21.84
N HIS A 151 0.42 -31.13 20.54
CA HIS A 151 1.44 -31.98 19.92
C HIS A 151 2.82 -31.33 20.07
N PRO A 152 3.89 -32.10 20.32
CA PRO A 152 5.22 -31.54 20.41
C PRO A 152 5.69 -31.11 19.00
N ILE A 153 5.57 -29.81 18.73
CA ILE A 153 6.01 -29.17 17.49
C ILE A 153 7.18 -28.24 17.80
N ALA A 154 8.26 -28.32 17.03
CA ALA A 154 9.32 -27.32 17.03
C ALA A 154 9.30 -26.50 15.74
N ILE A 155 9.36 -25.17 15.89
CA ILE A 155 9.36 -24.21 14.79
C ILE A 155 10.74 -23.55 14.75
N VAL A 156 11.44 -23.64 13.62
CA VAL A 156 12.81 -23.12 13.47
C VAL A 156 13.00 -22.42 12.11
N PRO A 157 13.35 -21.12 12.08
CA PRO A 157 13.35 -20.19 13.21
C PRO A 157 11.91 -19.86 13.67
N ASN A 158 11.70 -19.69 14.98
CA ASN A 158 10.40 -19.25 15.51
C ASN A 158 10.23 -17.72 15.52
N GLN A 159 11.30 -16.97 15.31
CA GLN A 159 11.25 -15.52 15.17
C GLN A 159 12.35 -15.06 14.21
N GLY A 160 12.15 -13.92 13.57
CA GLY A 160 13.13 -13.39 12.64
C GLY A 160 12.70 -12.09 12.00
N LEU A 161 13.56 -11.58 11.13
CA LEU A 161 13.31 -10.41 10.30
C LEU A 161 13.22 -10.87 8.84
N VAL A 162 12.15 -10.53 8.15
CA VAL A 162 12.00 -10.74 6.70
C VAL A 162 12.22 -9.39 6.00
N PRO A 163 13.28 -9.24 5.20
CA PRO A 163 13.52 -8.03 4.42
C PRO A 163 12.31 -7.64 3.53
N ALA A 164 12.25 -6.37 3.10
CA ALA A 164 11.22 -5.91 2.18
C ALA A 164 11.27 -6.70 0.85
N ASN A 165 10.10 -7.00 0.27
CA ASN A 165 9.98 -7.77 -0.98
C ASN A 165 10.79 -9.08 -0.99
N SER A 166 10.74 -9.84 0.10
CA SER A 166 11.49 -11.09 0.24
C SER A 166 10.71 -12.13 1.02
N GLU A 167 11.23 -13.35 1.08
CA GLU A 167 10.64 -14.47 1.80
C GLU A 167 11.66 -15.14 2.72
N THR A 168 11.17 -15.83 3.74
CA THR A 168 11.99 -16.65 4.63
C THR A 168 11.29 -17.96 4.91
N LYS A 169 12.03 -19.05 4.79
CA LYS A 169 11.55 -20.41 5.07
C LYS A 169 11.66 -20.74 6.55
N ILE A 170 10.62 -21.38 7.07
CA ILE A 170 10.51 -21.83 8.45
C ILE A 170 10.27 -23.33 8.44
N LYS A 171 11.07 -24.06 9.20
CA LYS A 171 10.92 -25.50 9.38
C LYS A 171 10.01 -25.78 10.57
N VAL A 172 8.97 -26.57 10.33
CA VAL A 172 8.05 -27.07 11.34
C VAL A 172 8.30 -28.57 11.50
N ASN A 173 8.75 -28.96 12.67
CA ASN A 173 9.09 -30.33 13.02
C ASN A 173 8.05 -30.89 13.98
N ILE A 174 7.46 -32.04 13.66
CA ILE A 174 6.58 -32.77 14.59
C ILE A 174 7.34 -33.97 15.19
N PHE A 175 7.20 -34.17 16.50
CA PHE A 175 7.82 -35.28 17.23
C PHE A 175 6.75 -36.28 17.69
N LEU A 176 6.61 -37.42 17.02
CA LEU A 176 5.70 -38.46 17.51
C LEU A 176 6.47 -39.44 18.39
N LEU A 177 6.45 -39.19 19.70
CA LEU A 177 7.03 -40.08 20.71
C LEU A 177 6.02 -41.16 21.11
N TYR A 178 6.52 -42.39 21.28
CA TYR A 178 5.78 -43.43 22.00
C TYR A 178 5.69 -43.05 23.49
N PHE A 179 4.48 -42.82 23.99
CA PHE A 179 4.23 -42.86 25.43
C PHE A 179 4.27 -44.33 25.88
N ILE A 180 5.44 -44.81 26.32
CA ILE A 180 5.51 -46.05 27.08
C ILE A 180 5.14 -45.71 28.52
N MET A 181 3.86 -45.89 28.85
CA MET A 181 3.40 -45.89 30.24
C MET A 181 3.88 -47.18 30.89
N LYS A 182 5.00 -47.13 31.62
CA LYS A 182 5.34 -48.20 32.58
C LYS A 182 4.45 -48.00 33.80
N ILE A 183 3.53 -48.94 34.00
CA ILE A 183 2.75 -49.14 35.22
C ILE A 183 3.67 -49.71 36.30
#